data_AF-A0A2S5NPS1-F1
#
_entry.id   AF-A0A2S5NPS1-F1
#
_cell.length_a   1.000
_cell.length_b   1.000
_cell.length_c   1.000
_cell.angle_alpha   90.00
_cell.angle_beta   90.00
_cell.angle_gamma   90.00
#
_symmetry.space_group_name_H-M   'P 1'
#
loop_
_entity.id
_entity.type
_entity.pdbx_description
1 polymer ?
#
loop_
_entity_poly.entity_id
_entity_poly.type
_entity_poly.pdbx_seq_one_letter_code
_entity_poly.pdbx_strand_id
1 'polypeptide(L)'
;MTQAIQKFTDTRQQILDTAKKIMLGKGFAAVGLNEILTQANVPKGSFYHYFKSKEQFGDALLEDYLDGYLAHIDAKLSPENGSVKSRLQAFFQNWLDTQTADTTHDKCLVVKLSAEVTDLSETMRITLKRGTDKIINRIAQCVQEGIDNGELPAHLNAKNVTNEIYYMWIGATLLTKVNRSRDALESAMGSLKHRLNLNA
;
A
#
# COMPACT_ATOMS: atom_id res chain seq x y z
N MET A 1 32.49 15.16 0.97
CA MET A 1 31.65 14.27 0.13
C MET A 1 30.17 14.21 0.54
N THR A 2 29.79 14.72 1.73
CA THR A 2 28.47 14.47 2.34
C THR A 2 27.31 15.35 1.83
N GLN A 3 27.53 16.63 1.51
CA GLN A 3 26.44 17.55 1.12
C GLN A 3 25.86 17.31 -0.28
N ALA A 4 26.70 16.94 -1.26
CA ALA A 4 26.23 16.69 -2.62
C ALA A 4 25.41 15.40 -2.72
N ILE A 5 25.81 14.37 -1.97
CA ILE A 5 25.07 13.10 -1.85
C ILE A 5 23.73 13.35 -1.15
N GLN A 6 23.72 14.15 -0.06
CA GLN A 6 22.50 14.52 0.63
C GLN A 6 21.50 15.23 -0.30
N LYS A 7 21.95 16.28 -0.99
CA LYS A 7 21.11 17.05 -1.93
C LYS A 7 20.58 16.19 -3.09
N PHE A 8 21.37 15.22 -3.56
CA PHE A 8 20.95 14.25 -4.57
C PHE A 8 19.81 13.37 -4.06
N THR A 9 19.98 12.78 -2.87
CA THR A 9 18.96 11.93 -2.23
C THR A 9 17.67 12.72 -1.97
N ASP A 10 17.79 13.94 -1.45
CA ASP A 10 16.64 14.82 -1.16
C ASP A 10 15.84 15.13 -2.43
N THR A 11 16.52 15.45 -3.54
CA THR A 11 15.84 15.77 -4.81
C THR A 11 15.22 14.51 -5.42
N ARG A 12 15.90 13.36 -5.35
CA ARG A 12 15.34 12.08 -5.82
C ARG A 12 14.06 11.75 -5.06
N GLN A 13 14.07 11.88 -3.73
CA GLN A 13 12.89 11.62 -2.90
C GLN A 13 11.76 12.60 -3.19
N GLN A 14 12.07 13.89 -3.35
CA GLN A 14 11.09 14.92 -3.71
C GLN A 14 10.36 14.59 -5.02
N ILE A 15 11.05 14.04 -6.02
CA ILE A 15 10.40 13.58 -7.26
C ILE A 15 9.45 12.42 -7.00
N LEU A 16 9.85 11.42 -6.20
CA LEU A 16 9.04 10.26 -5.85
C LEU A 16 7.79 10.66 -5.04
N ASP A 17 7.96 11.50 -4.03
CA ASP A 17 6.87 11.98 -3.18
C ASP A 17 5.83 12.77 -3.99
N THR A 18 6.28 13.68 -4.85
CA THR A 18 5.39 14.43 -5.74
C THR A 18 4.68 13.49 -6.71
N ALA A 19 5.41 12.54 -7.30
CA ALA A 19 4.83 11.59 -8.22
C ALA A 19 3.75 10.73 -7.57
N LYS A 20 3.99 10.19 -6.38
CA LYS A 20 3.02 9.39 -5.61
C LYS A 20 1.67 10.11 -5.51
N LYS A 21 1.69 11.41 -5.16
CA LYS A 21 0.47 12.23 -5.04
C LYS A 21 -0.29 12.36 -6.37
N ILE A 22 0.44 12.60 -7.46
CA ILE A 22 -0.15 12.74 -8.79
C ILE A 22 -0.71 11.39 -9.28
N MET A 23 0.04 10.30 -9.10
CA MET A 23 -0.34 8.96 -9.56
C MET A 23 -1.60 8.44 -8.85
N LEU A 24 -1.81 8.77 -7.58
CA LEU A 24 -3.03 8.42 -6.85
C LEU A 24 -4.29 9.04 -7.50
N GLY A 25 -4.17 10.25 -8.03
CA GLY A 25 -5.22 10.91 -8.80
C GLY A 25 -5.36 10.34 -10.21
N LYS A 26 -4.28 10.37 -10.99
CA LYS A 26 -4.33 10.23 -12.47
C LYS A 26 -3.94 8.85 -13.00
N GLY A 27 -3.29 7.99 -12.22
CA GLY A 27 -2.69 6.75 -12.73
C GLY A 27 -1.32 6.97 -13.38
N PHE A 28 -0.63 5.91 -13.75
CA PHE A 28 0.76 5.93 -14.22
C PHE A 28 0.92 6.28 -15.71
N ALA A 29 0.08 5.71 -16.56
CA ALA A 29 0.12 5.89 -18.01
C ALA A 29 -0.26 7.33 -18.39
N ALA A 30 -1.26 7.90 -17.71
CA ALA A 30 -1.77 9.24 -17.99
C ALA A 30 -0.83 10.38 -17.56
N VAL A 31 0.16 10.12 -16.70
CA VAL A 31 1.04 11.16 -16.15
C VAL A 31 2.35 11.24 -16.93
N GLY A 32 2.63 12.42 -17.48
CA GLY A 32 3.90 12.72 -18.15
C GLY A 32 4.98 13.18 -17.17
N LEU A 33 6.25 12.88 -17.48
CA LEU A 33 7.39 13.30 -16.64
C LEU A 33 7.45 14.81 -16.42
N ASN A 34 7.09 15.61 -17.43
CA ASN A 34 7.09 17.08 -17.31
C ASN A 34 6.15 17.55 -16.20
N GLU A 35 4.97 16.94 -16.07
CA GLU A 35 4.00 17.34 -15.04
C GLU A 35 4.59 17.10 -13.64
N ILE A 36 5.20 15.94 -13.42
CA ILE A 36 5.83 15.58 -12.14
C ILE A 36 6.95 16.55 -11.81
N LEU A 37 7.85 16.80 -12.77
CA LEU A 37 9.02 17.64 -12.58
C LEU A 37 8.64 19.10 -12.32
N THR A 38 7.63 19.62 -13.03
CA THR A 38 7.09 20.95 -12.77
C THR A 38 6.50 21.05 -11.37
N GLN A 39 5.68 20.09 -10.93
CA GLN A 39 5.12 20.10 -9.57
C GLN A 39 6.19 19.88 -8.49
N ALA A 40 7.26 19.14 -8.81
CA ALA A 40 8.39 18.92 -7.92
C ALA A 40 9.36 20.10 -7.92
N ASN A 41 9.17 21.15 -8.71
CA ASN A 41 10.14 22.24 -8.89
C ASN A 41 11.55 21.74 -9.29
N VAL A 42 11.62 20.67 -10.09
CA VAL A 42 12.87 20.09 -10.58
C VAL A 42 13.02 20.39 -12.08
N PRO A 43 14.17 20.91 -12.54
CA PRO A 43 14.41 21.14 -13.96
C PRO A 43 14.29 19.86 -14.79
N LYS A 44 13.66 19.96 -15.96
CA LYS A 44 13.42 18.80 -16.85
C LYS A 44 14.69 18.00 -17.19
N GLY A 45 15.81 18.71 -17.42
CA GLY A 45 17.10 18.09 -17.73
C GLY A 45 17.67 17.23 -16.59
N SER A 46 17.22 17.44 -15.35
CA SER A 46 17.73 16.72 -14.19
C SER A 46 17.07 15.34 -14.00
N PHE A 47 15.96 15.03 -14.67
CA PHE A 47 15.27 13.74 -14.46
C PHE A 47 16.17 12.54 -14.76
N TYR A 48 16.85 12.58 -15.91
CA TYR A 48 17.73 11.49 -16.34
C TYR A 48 19.01 11.36 -15.50
N HIS A 49 19.29 12.34 -14.64
CA HIS A 49 20.32 12.22 -13.61
C HIS A 49 19.89 11.28 -12.47
N TYR A 50 18.59 11.19 -12.18
CA TYR A 50 18.03 10.37 -11.09
C TYR A 50 17.44 9.05 -11.57
N PHE A 51 16.80 9.02 -12.75
CA PHE A 51 16.11 7.86 -13.28
C PHE A 51 16.42 7.68 -14.76
N LYS A 52 16.90 6.49 -15.16
CA LYS A 52 17.34 6.27 -16.56
C LYS A 52 16.18 6.20 -17.55
N SER A 53 14.98 5.87 -17.10
CA SER A 53 13.77 5.80 -17.92
C SER A 53 12.51 6.04 -17.08
N LYS A 54 11.37 6.30 -17.75
CA LYS A 54 10.06 6.39 -17.08
C LYS A 54 9.70 5.06 -16.40
N GLU A 55 10.08 3.94 -16.98
CA GLU A 55 9.85 2.60 -16.40
C GLU A 55 10.66 2.40 -15.11
N GLN A 56 11.97 2.67 -15.11
CA GLN A 56 12.81 2.56 -13.91
C GLN A 56 12.37 3.55 -12.81
N PHE A 57 11.86 4.70 -13.20
CA PHE A 57 11.22 5.63 -12.29
C PHE A 57 9.93 5.06 -11.68
N GLY A 58 9.08 4.41 -12.50
CA GLY A 58 7.87 3.75 -12.02
C GLY A 58 8.16 2.63 -11.05
N ASP A 59 9.18 1.83 -11.33
CA ASP A 59 9.65 0.77 -10.43
C ASP A 59 10.18 1.36 -9.11
N ALA A 60 11.06 2.36 -9.16
CA ALA A 60 11.57 3.05 -7.98
C ALA A 60 10.46 3.71 -7.14
N LEU A 61 9.41 4.23 -7.77
CA LEU A 61 8.23 4.78 -7.10
C LEU A 61 7.45 3.71 -6.35
N LEU A 62 7.27 2.53 -6.95
CA LEU A 62 6.59 1.42 -6.31
C LEU A 62 7.41 0.85 -5.16
N GLU A 63 8.73 0.70 -5.32
CA GLU A 63 9.63 0.25 -4.25
C GLU A 63 9.58 1.21 -3.04
N ASP A 64 9.75 2.51 -3.28
CA ASP A 64 9.69 3.54 -2.22
C ASP A 64 8.33 3.54 -1.50
N TYR A 65 7.24 3.48 -2.27
CA TYR A 65 5.90 3.39 -1.71
C TYR A 65 5.72 2.13 -0.84
N LEU A 66 6.16 0.97 -1.33
CA LEU A 66 6.02 -0.30 -0.63
C LEU A 66 6.86 -0.33 0.62
N ASP A 67 8.09 0.17 0.60
CA ASP A 67 8.96 0.21 1.78
C ASP A 67 8.36 1.09 2.88
N GLY A 68 7.85 2.29 2.52
CA GLY A 68 7.13 3.14 3.46
C GLY A 68 5.84 2.50 4.01
N TYR A 69 5.09 1.81 3.15
CA TYR A 69 3.85 1.14 3.55
C TYR A 69 4.11 -0.08 4.45
N LEU A 70 5.16 -0.86 4.17
CA LEU A 70 5.57 -1.98 5.00
C LEU A 70 6.03 -1.51 6.38
N ALA A 71 6.80 -0.42 6.46
CA ALA A 71 7.18 0.19 7.73
C ALA A 71 5.94 0.67 8.53
N HIS A 72 4.92 1.19 7.84
CA HIS A 72 3.66 1.56 8.48
C HIS A 72 2.91 0.34 9.03
N ILE A 73 2.86 -0.77 8.28
CA ILE A 73 2.28 -2.03 8.75
C ILE A 73 3.03 -2.55 9.98
N ASP A 74 4.36 -2.57 9.91
CA ASP A 74 5.21 -3.03 11.03
C ASP A 74 4.95 -2.20 12.28
N ALA A 75 4.86 -0.88 12.13
CA ALA A 75 4.51 0.02 13.23
C ALA A 75 3.10 -0.22 13.78
N LYS A 76 2.09 -0.47 12.92
CA LYS A 76 0.70 -0.68 13.35
C LYS A 76 0.46 -2.05 13.98
N LEU A 77 1.12 -3.08 13.46
CA LEU A 77 1.01 -4.45 13.95
C LEU A 77 2.07 -4.77 15.03
N SER A 78 2.85 -3.80 15.49
CA SER A 78 3.78 -3.97 16.61
C SER A 78 3.05 -4.47 17.87
N PRO A 79 3.55 -5.52 18.57
CA PRO A 79 2.98 -6.00 19.84
C PRO A 79 2.82 -4.92 20.92
N GLU A 80 3.58 -3.83 20.84
CA GLU A 80 3.46 -2.68 21.75
C GLU A 80 2.11 -1.96 21.65
N ASN A 81 1.38 -2.15 20.55
CA ASN A 81 0.07 -1.52 20.31
C ASN A 81 -1.12 -2.31 20.89
N GLY A 82 -0.86 -3.34 21.69
CA GLY A 82 -1.88 -4.11 22.40
C GLY A 82 -2.14 -5.49 21.80
N SER A 83 -3.34 -6.01 22.07
CA SER A 83 -3.71 -7.38 21.72
C SER A 83 -3.68 -7.62 20.20
N VAL A 84 -3.55 -8.88 19.77
CA VAL A 84 -3.60 -9.23 18.34
C VAL A 84 -4.92 -8.75 17.73
N LYS A 85 -6.04 -8.95 18.45
CA LYS A 85 -7.36 -8.49 17.99
C LYS A 85 -7.40 -6.98 17.78
N SER A 86 -6.89 -6.19 18.73
CA SER A 86 -6.93 -4.72 18.62
C SER A 86 -6.06 -4.21 17.48
N ARG A 87 -4.87 -4.80 17.30
CA ARG A 87 -3.94 -4.44 16.21
C ARG A 87 -4.54 -4.74 14.83
N LEU A 88 -5.09 -5.93 14.63
CA LEU A 88 -5.74 -6.30 13.36
C LEU A 88 -6.94 -5.40 13.09
N GLN A 89 -7.81 -5.16 14.08
CA GLN A 89 -8.95 -4.27 13.92
C GLN A 89 -8.51 -2.84 13.57
N ALA A 90 -7.49 -2.31 14.24
CA ALA A 90 -6.97 -0.97 13.98
C ALA A 90 -6.35 -0.85 12.58
N PHE A 91 -5.61 -1.86 12.12
CA PHE A 91 -5.05 -1.90 10.77
C PHE A 91 -6.14 -1.86 9.69
N PHE A 92 -7.12 -2.74 9.79
CA PHE A 92 -8.21 -2.80 8.81
C PHE A 92 -9.17 -1.60 8.92
N GLN A 93 -9.38 -1.05 10.11
CA GLN A 93 -10.14 0.20 10.26
C GLN A 93 -9.41 1.36 9.57
N ASN A 94 -8.10 1.46 9.73
CA ASN A 94 -7.31 2.47 9.02
C ASN A 94 -7.37 2.30 7.50
N TRP A 95 -7.34 1.05 7.00
CA TRP A 95 -7.58 0.79 5.57
C TRP A 95 -8.96 1.33 5.15
N LEU A 96 -10.02 1.00 5.90
CA LEU A 96 -11.37 1.48 5.59
C LEU A 96 -11.44 3.01 5.55
N ASP A 97 -10.95 3.68 6.59
CA ASP A 97 -11.01 5.13 6.72
C ASP A 97 -10.25 5.82 5.59
N THR A 98 -9.03 5.35 5.27
CA THR A 98 -8.21 5.95 4.22
C THR A 98 -8.78 5.75 2.82
N GLN A 99 -9.43 4.62 2.53
CA GLN A 99 -10.01 4.37 1.22
C GLN A 99 -11.38 5.03 1.03
N THR A 100 -12.06 5.39 2.13
CA THR A 100 -13.35 6.08 2.12
C THR A 100 -13.24 7.59 2.28
N ALA A 101 -12.05 8.11 2.63
CA ALA A 101 -11.78 9.54 2.68
C ALA A 101 -11.93 10.21 1.31
N ASP A 102 -12.38 11.47 1.35
CA ASP A 102 -12.44 12.35 0.18
C ASP A 102 -11.04 12.72 -0.34
N THR A 103 -10.01 12.59 0.50
CA THR A 103 -8.63 12.86 0.14
C THR A 103 -8.06 11.72 -0.72
N THR A 104 -7.27 12.06 -1.74
CA THR A 104 -6.60 11.05 -2.59
C THR A 104 -5.25 10.61 -2.04
N HIS A 105 -4.68 11.37 -1.09
CA HIS A 105 -3.28 11.22 -0.63
C HIS A 105 -3.02 9.93 0.15
N ASP A 106 -4.04 9.39 0.81
CA ASP A 106 -3.92 8.21 1.68
C ASP A 106 -4.46 6.93 1.00
N LYS A 107 -4.84 7.02 -0.27
CA LYS A 107 -5.37 5.88 -1.03
C LYS A 107 -4.27 4.88 -1.34
N CYS A 108 -4.65 3.61 -1.47
CA CYS A 108 -3.70 2.53 -1.69
C CYS A 108 -3.15 2.57 -3.13
N LEU A 109 -1.83 2.74 -3.27
CA LEU A 109 -1.18 2.80 -4.59
C LEU A 109 -1.19 1.41 -5.27
N VAL A 110 -1.13 0.33 -4.49
CA VAL A 110 -1.28 -1.04 -5.02
C VAL A 110 -2.61 -1.16 -5.78
N VAL A 111 -3.74 -0.83 -5.15
CA VAL A 111 -5.06 -0.93 -5.80
C VAL A 111 -5.15 0.01 -7.00
N LYS A 112 -4.58 1.22 -6.90
CA LYS A 112 -4.63 2.21 -7.98
C LYS A 112 -3.86 1.77 -9.22
N LEU A 113 -2.69 1.17 -9.07
CA LEU A 113 -1.77 0.91 -10.17
C LEU A 113 -1.75 -0.54 -10.64
N SER A 114 -2.15 -1.52 -9.83
CA SER A 114 -1.96 -2.95 -10.16
C SER A 114 -2.53 -3.34 -11.51
N ALA A 115 -3.77 -2.94 -11.81
CA ALA A 115 -4.41 -3.25 -13.09
C ALA A 115 -3.81 -2.48 -14.28
N GLU A 116 -3.18 -1.33 -14.02
CA GLU A 116 -2.60 -0.50 -15.07
C GLU A 116 -1.18 -0.94 -15.42
N VAL A 117 -0.34 -1.20 -14.43
CA VAL A 117 1.10 -1.40 -14.65
C VAL A 117 1.46 -2.84 -14.96
N THR A 118 0.59 -3.80 -14.64
CA THR A 118 0.83 -5.25 -14.88
C THR A 118 0.99 -5.57 -16.36
N ASP A 119 0.24 -4.89 -17.24
CA ASP A 119 0.33 -5.08 -18.69
C ASP A 119 1.35 -4.11 -19.35
N LEU A 120 1.89 -3.14 -18.59
CA LEU A 120 2.82 -2.13 -19.09
C LEU A 120 4.30 -2.46 -18.83
N SER A 121 4.61 -3.04 -17.67
CA SER A 121 5.99 -3.32 -17.26
C SER A 121 6.07 -4.55 -16.38
N GLU A 122 6.84 -5.54 -16.83
CA GLU A 122 7.10 -6.77 -16.08
C GLU A 122 7.88 -6.47 -14.78
N THR A 123 8.78 -5.49 -14.80
CA THR A 123 9.53 -5.06 -13.62
C THR A 123 8.57 -4.52 -12.55
N MET A 124 7.68 -3.60 -12.93
CA MET A 124 6.70 -3.03 -12.00
C MET A 124 5.72 -4.09 -11.49
N ARG A 125 5.29 -5.03 -12.33
CA ARG A 125 4.46 -6.18 -11.94
C ARG A 125 5.16 -7.03 -10.87
N ILE A 126 6.44 -7.37 -11.07
CA ILE A 126 7.23 -8.15 -10.12
C ILE A 126 7.40 -7.39 -8.80
N THR A 127 7.67 -6.08 -8.86
CA THR A 127 7.77 -5.23 -7.67
C THR A 127 6.46 -5.21 -6.87
N LEU A 128 5.32 -5.04 -7.54
CA LEU A 128 4.01 -5.14 -6.90
C LEU A 128 3.78 -6.52 -6.28
N LYS A 129 4.07 -7.60 -7.01
CA LYS A 129 3.92 -8.97 -6.48
C LYS A 129 4.73 -9.17 -5.21
N ARG A 130 6.01 -8.79 -5.23
CA ARG A 130 6.90 -8.89 -4.06
C ARG A 130 6.38 -8.03 -2.91
N GLY A 131 5.88 -6.84 -3.21
CA GLY A 131 5.29 -5.93 -2.24
C GLY A 131 4.05 -6.51 -1.55
N THR A 132 3.09 -7.00 -2.34
CA THR A 132 1.86 -7.60 -1.82
C THR A 132 2.14 -8.88 -1.05
N ASP A 133 3.05 -9.74 -1.51
CA ASP A 133 3.50 -10.92 -0.76
C ASP A 133 4.05 -10.53 0.63
N LYS A 134 4.86 -9.46 0.71
CA LYS A 134 5.40 -8.95 1.99
C LYS A 134 4.32 -8.38 2.92
N ILE A 135 3.31 -7.70 2.36
CA ILE A 135 2.15 -7.17 3.13
C ILE A 135 1.35 -8.34 3.71
N ILE A 136 0.99 -9.31 2.88
CA ILE A 136 0.25 -10.50 3.28
C ILE A 136 1.00 -11.25 4.38
N ASN A 137 2.32 -11.43 4.23
CA ASN A 137 3.12 -12.14 5.23
C ASN A 137 3.12 -11.44 6.60
N ARG A 138 3.18 -10.11 6.67
CA ARG A 138 3.11 -9.35 7.94
C ARG A 138 1.77 -9.52 8.63
N ILE A 139 0.67 -9.44 7.87
CA ILE A 139 -0.67 -9.67 8.41
C ILE A 139 -0.80 -11.12 8.90
N ALA A 140 -0.31 -12.08 8.12
CA ALA A 140 -0.35 -13.51 8.46
C ALA A 140 0.48 -13.82 9.71
N GLN A 141 1.61 -13.14 9.92
CA GLN A 141 2.39 -13.27 11.15
C GLN A 141 1.61 -12.79 12.37
N CYS A 142 0.93 -11.65 12.29
CA CYS A 142 0.08 -11.16 13.37
C CYS A 142 -1.12 -12.10 13.63
N VAL A 143 -1.72 -12.67 12.58
CA VAL A 143 -2.76 -13.70 12.73
C VAL A 143 -2.21 -14.98 13.37
N GLN A 144 -1.02 -15.44 12.98
CA GLN A 144 -0.39 -16.62 13.56
C GLN A 144 -0.07 -16.39 15.05
N GLU A 145 0.44 -15.22 15.40
CA GLU A 145 0.66 -14.81 16.80
C GLU A 145 -0.62 -14.95 17.63
N GLY A 146 -1.76 -14.51 17.08
CA GLY A 146 -3.06 -14.64 17.74
C GLY A 146 -3.56 -16.07 17.88
N ILE A 147 -3.21 -16.95 16.93
CA ILE A 147 -3.53 -18.38 17.03
C ILE A 147 -2.67 -19.02 18.13
N ASP A 148 -1.37 -18.72 18.14
CA ASP A 148 -0.41 -19.31 19.07
C ASP A 148 -0.68 -18.90 20.52
N ASN A 149 -1.13 -17.66 20.74
CA ASN A 149 -1.45 -17.13 22.07
C ASN A 149 -2.91 -17.36 22.51
N GLY A 150 -3.74 -17.97 21.65
CA GLY A 150 -5.13 -18.30 21.93
C GLY A 150 -6.13 -17.13 21.82
N GLU A 151 -5.70 -15.95 21.34
CA GLU A 151 -6.62 -14.83 21.04
C GLU A 151 -7.51 -15.10 19.82
N LEU A 152 -7.03 -15.89 18.85
CA LEU A 152 -7.72 -16.24 17.62
C LEU A 152 -8.03 -17.76 17.56
N PRO A 153 -9.06 -18.19 16.80
CA PRO A 153 -9.43 -19.60 16.75
C PRO A 153 -8.32 -20.52 16.23
N ALA A 154 -8.00 -21.57 16.99
CA ALA A 154 -6.91 -22.51 16.70
C ALA A 154 -7.07 -23.35 15.41
N HIS A 155 -8.29 -23.43 14.85
CA HIS A 155 -8.56 -24.17 13.62
C HIS A 155 -8.20 -23.37 12.34
N LEU A 156 -7.87 -22.08 12.47
CA LEU A 156 -7.52 -21.24 11.34
C LEU A 156 -6.14 -21.62 10.79
N ASN A 157 -6.01 -21.54 9.46
CA ASN A 157 -4.71 -21.48 8.82
C ASN A 157 -4.37 -20.01 8.55
N ALA A 158 -3.38 -19.46 9.27
CA ALA A 158 -3.04 -18.03 9.24
C ALA A 158 -2.81 -17.50 7.82
N LYS A 159 -2.09 -18.25 6.99
CA LYS A 159 -1.82 -17.87 5.60
C LYS A 159 -3.08 -17.84 4.74
N ASN A 160 -3.90 -18.90 4.80
CA ASN A 160 -5.10 -18.99 3.97
C ASN A 160 -6.13 -17.92 4.36
N VAL A 161 -6.43 -17.77 5.66
CA VAL A 161 -7.40 -16.78 6.12
C VAL A 161 -6.94 -15.36 5.80
N THR A 162 -5.64 -15.08 5.90
CA THR A 162 -5.07 -13.79 5.55
C THR A 162 -5.16 -13.50 4.05
N ASN A 163 -4.88 -14.49 3.19
CA ASN A 163 -5.06 -14.36 1.75
C ASN A 163 -6.51 -14.02 1.39
N GLU A 164 -7.46 -14.79 1.93
CA GLU A 164 -8.89 -14.56 1.70
C GLU A 164 -9.31 -13.14 2.11
N ILE A 165 -8.91 -12.71 3.31
CA ILE A 165 -9.18 -11.37 3.82
C ILE A 165 -8.54 -10.33 2.90
N TYR A 166 -7.26 -10.46 2.57
CA TYR A 166 -6.55 -9.48 1.76
C TYR A 166 -7.19 -9.32 0.38
N TYR A 167 -7.52 -10.41 -0.30
CA TYR A 167 -8.17 -10.37 -1.62
C TYR A 167 -9.57 -9.76 -1.55
N MET A 168 -10.34 -10.11 -0.52
CA MET A 168 -11.65 -9.50 -0.27
C MET A 168 -11.54 -7.99 -0.06
N TRP A 169 -10.55 -7.53 0.71
CA TRP A 169 -10.33 -6.11 0.98
C TRP A 169 -9.85 -5.32 -0.26
N ILE A 170 -9.03 -5.94 -1.12
CA ILE A 170 -8.69 -5.38 -2.43
C ILE A 170 -9.95 -5.21 -3.29
N GLY A 171 -10.79 -6.25 -3.38
CA GLY A 171 -12.06 -6.19 -4.12
C GLY A 171 -13.03 -5.15 -3.56
N ALA A 172 -13.17 -5.09 -2.24
CA ALA A 172 -14.00 -4.11 -1.55
C ALA A 172 -13.52 -2.68 -1.80
N THR A 173 -12.20 -2.44 -1.81
CA THR A 173 -11.63 -1.12 -2.14
C THR A 173 -12.01 -0.68 -3.56
N LEU A 174 -11.96 -1.59 -4.52
CA LEU A 174 -12.39 -1.31 -5.90
C LEU A 174 -13.88 -0.98 -5.97
N LEU A 175 -14.73 -1.80 -5.33
CA LEU A 175 -16.18 -1.59 -5.33
C LEU A 175 -16.60 -0.31 -4.58
N THR A 176 -15.88 0.07 -3.53
CA THR A 176 -16.11 1.36 -2.84
C THR A 176 -15.88 2.53 -3.80
N LYS A 177 -14.86 2.46 -4.65
CA LYS A 177 -14.61 3.50 -5.66
C LYS A 177 -15.68 3.51 -6.77
N VAL A 178 -16.11 2.34 -7.22
CA VAL A 178 -17.17 2.21 -8.25
C VAL A 178 -18.49 2.76 -7.74
N ASN A 179 -18.90 2.34 -6.54
CA ASN A 179 -20.20 2.68 -5.96
C ASN A 179 -20.21 4.05 -5.30
N ARG A 180 -19.04 4.67 -5.08
CA ARG A 180 -18.85 5.87 -4.26
C ARG A 180 -19.51 5.73 -2.88
N SER A 181 -19.39 4.52 -2.32
CA SER A 181 -19.98 4.14 -1.05
C SER A 181 -19.02 3.27 -0.25
N ARG A 182 -19.07 3.38 1.07
CA ARG A 182 -18.26 2.60 2.01
C ARG A 182 -18.78 1.18 2.25
N ASP A 183 -19.98 0.85 1.76
CA ASP A 183 -20.69 -0.41 2.06
C ASP A 183 -19.85 -1.67 1.80
N ALA A 184 -19.07 -1.70 0.72
CA ALA A 184 -18.25 -2.86 0.38
C ALA A 184 -17.13 -3.10 1.41
N LEU A 185 -16.47 -2.03 1.88
CA LEU A 185 -15.44 -2.11 2.92
C LEU A 185 -16.04 -2.37 4.30
N GLU A 186 -17.25 -1.86 4.58
CA GLU A 186 -17.97 -2.20 5.81
C GLU A 186 -18.38 -3.67 5.85
N SER A 187 -18.83 -4.22 4.71
CA SER A 187 -19.10 -5.65 4.56
C SER A 187 -17.82 -6.49 4.76
N ALA A 188 -16.69 -6.06 4.18
CA ALA A 188 -15.39 -6.70 4.38
C ALA A 188 -14.94 -6.66 5.84
N MET A 189 -15.18 -5.55 6.56
CA MET A 189 -14.94 -5.42 8.00
C MET A 189 -15.82 -6.37 8.81
N GLY A 190 -17.11 -6.50 8.48
CA GLY A 190 -18.01 -7.46 9.12
C GLY A 190 -17.52 -8.91 8.94
N SER A 191 -17.11 -9.27 7.72
CA SER A 191 -16.57 -10.61 7.42
C SER A 191 -15.26 -10.88 8.15
N LEU A 192 -14.33 -9.90 8.20
CA LEU A 192 -13.10 -9.97 9.00
C LEU A 192 -13.41 -10.28 10.46
N LYS A 193 -14.29 -9.49 11.09
CA LYS A 193 -14.65 -9.63 12.50
C LYS A 193 -15.25 -11.00 12.80
N HIS A 194 -16.10 -11.51 11.92
CA HIS A 194 -16.65 -12.86 12.06
C HIS A 194 -15.57 -13.93 11.90
N ARG A 195 -14.75 -13.89 10.84
CA ARG A 195 -13.77 -14.94 10.53
C ARG A 195 -12.68 -15.07 11.58
N LEU A 196 -12.25 -13.95 12.16
CA LEU A 196 -11.20 -13.91 13.17
C LEU A 196 -11.74 -13.86 14.61
N ASN A 197 -13.06 -13.93 14.81
CA ASN A 197 -13.69 -13.82 16.13
C ASN A 197 -13.27 -12.55 16.90
N LEU A 198 -13.25 -11.40 16.22
CA LEU A 198 -12.84 -10.11 16.79
C LEU A 198 -13.93 -9.43 17.63
N ASN A 199 -15.16 -9.93 17.58
CA ASN A 199 -16.31 -9.38 18.30
C ASN A 199 -16.41 -9.86 19.77
N ALA A 200 -15.51 -10.75 20.18
CA ALA A 200 -15.47 -11.37 21.51
C ALA A 200 -14.38 -10.76 22.39
#